data_AF-A0A4R2PZZ3-F1
#
_entry.id   AF-A0A4R2PZZ3-F1
#
_cell.length_a   1.000
_cell.length_b   1.000
_cell.length_c   1.000
_cell.angle_alpha   90.00
_cell.angle_beta   90.00
_cell.angle_gamma   90.00
#
_symmetry.space_group_name_H-M   'P 1'
#
loop_
_entity.id
_entity.type
_entity.pdbx_description
1 polymer ?
#
loop_
_entity_poly.entity_id
_entity_poly.type
_entity_poly.pdbx_seq_one_letter_code
_entity_poly.pdbx_strand_id
1 'polypeptide(L)'
;MNQTDPSAGSDRRPRRPLLVLVAPALLAGLAALAATGLARLSLPAAFVFLPFALPVAIWVAWSDMKTMKIPNKAVFALVGVFAVVGLIALPLEAWAWRWAHLGVVLVIGFLMSTFGMVGAGDAKFAAAMAPFVALPDTGSFLALFAAVTLSALVTHRMVRRIGAVRRALPDWESWERRDFPMGLALAGALIFYLALSGTLGLIASST
;
A
#
# COMPACT_ATOMS: atom_id res chain seq x y z
N MET A 1 46.04 27.39 46.65
CA MET A 1 45.92 26.66 45.36
C MET A 1 44.47 26.27 45.18
N ASN A 2 43.70 27.03 44.40
CA ASN A 2 42.41 26.57 43.92
C ASN A 2 42.41 26.80 42.41
N GLN A 3 42.62 25.70 41.67
CA GLN A 3 42.86 25.70 40.24
C GLN A 3 41.50 25.74 39.54
N THR A 4 41.39 26.70 38.63
CA THR A 4 40.28 26.96 37.71
C THR A 4 39.91 25.73 36.88
N ASP A 5 38.63 25.39 36.79
CA ASP A 5 38.10 24.44 35.82
C ASP A 5 37.73 25.19 34.52
N PRO A 6 38.40 24.94 33.38
CA PRO A 6 38.13 25.60 32.12
C PRO A 6 37.06 24.85 31.31
N SER A 7 36.13 25.65 30.77
CA SER A 7 35.15 25.34 29.73
C SER A 7 35.55 24.26 28.71
N ALA A 8 34.70 23.26 28.49
CA ALA A 8 34.63 22.53 27.22
C ALA A 8 33.17 22.18 26.88
N GLY A 9 32.67 22.83 25.83
CA GLY A 9 31.30 22.74 25.39
C GLY A 9 30.91 21.37 24.85
N SER A 10 29.65 21.00 25.07
CA SER A 10 28.94 20.12 24.14
C SER A 10 27.91 20.97 23.40
N ASP A 11 28.34 21.56 22.28
CA ASP A 11 27.48 22.08 21.23
C ASP A 11 26.58 20.94 20.74
N ARG A 12 25.43 20.75 21.39
CA ARG A 12 24.39 19.80 20.96
C ARG A 12 23.66 20.40 19.78
N ARG A 13 24.30 20.39 18.61
CA ARG A 13 23.60 20.68 17.36
C ARG A 13 22.42 19.72 17.23
N PRO A 14 21.18 20.20 17.01
CA PRO A 14 20.09 19.31 16.66
C PRO A 14 20.43 18.66 15.33
N ARG A 15 20.72 17.35 15.36
CA ARG A 15 20.86 16.56 14.13
C ARG A 15 19.51 16.59 13.43
N ARG A 16 19.40 17.47 12.43
CA ARG A 16 18.23 17.58 11.55
C ARG A 16 17.87 16.19 11.04
N PRO A 17 16.59 15.81 11.01
CA PRO A 17 16.18 14.46 10.67
C PRO A 17 16.27 14.28 9.15
N LEU A 18 17.46 13.92 8.66
CA LEU A 18 17.66 13.36 7.30
C LEU A 18 16.79 12.10 7.06
N LEU A 19 16.24 11.58 8.13
CA LEU A 19 15.51 10.33 8.25
C LEU A 19 14.04 10.43 7.80
N VAL A 20 13.50 11.65 7.66
CA VAL A 20 12.13 11.89 7.15
C VAL A 20 12.07 11.88 5.61
N LEU A 21 13.22 11.98 4.93
CA LEU A 21 13.28 12.07 3.46
C LEU A 21 13.56 10.75 2.74
N VAL A 22 14.08 9.72 3.42
CA VAL A 22 14.55 8.50 2.74
C VAL A 22 13.41 7.51 2.44
N ALA A 23 12.38 7.44 3.30
CA ALA A 23 11.24 6.54 3.10
C ALA A 23 10.28 7.00 1.96
N PRO A 24 9.95 8.30 1.81
CA PRO A 24 9.11 8.75 0.70
C PRO A 24 9.87 8.83 -0.64
N ALA A 25 11.17 9.17 -0.62
CA ALA A 25 11.94 9.42 -1.84
C ALA A 25 12.27 8.14 -2.63
N LEU A 26 12.48 7.00 -1.95
CA LEU A 26 12.70 5.70 -2.62
C LEU A 26 11.40 5.10 -3.19
N LEU A 27 10.26 5.34 -2.53
CA LEU A 27 8.92 4.94 -3.02
C LEU A 27 8.46 5.82 -4.20
N ALA A 28 8.79 7.12 -4.18
CA ALA A 28 8.49 8.03 -5.29
C ALA A 28 9.40 7.80 -6.52
N GLY A 29 10.68 7.48 -6.30
CA GLY A 29 11.66 7.30 -7.39
C GLY A 29 11.43 6.07 -8.28
N LEU A 30 10.96 4.96 -7.71
CA LEU A 30 10.65 3.73 -8.47
C LEU A 30 9.30 3.80 -9.19
N ALA A 31 8.30 4.46 -8.59
CA ALA A 31 7.02 4.74 -9.24
C ALA A 31 7.18 5.73 -10.41
N ALA A 32 8.12 6.68 -10.31
CA ALA A 32 8.39 7.67 -11.35
C ALA A 32 9.13 7.07 -12.58
N LEU A 33 9.96 6.04 -12.42
CA LEU A 33 10.65 5.39 -13.55
C LEU A 33 9.73 4.50 -14.40
N ALA A 34 8.63 4.01 -13.83
CA ALA A 34 7.58 3.32 -14.60
C ALA A 34 6.64 4.29 -15.35
N ALA A 35 6.72 5.59 -15.05
CA ALA A 35 5.78 6.62 -15.52
C ALA A 35 6.28 7.44 -16.73
N THR A 36 7.42 7.10 -17.33
CA THR A 36 7.90 7.78 -18.54
C THR A 36 7.25 7.22 -19.80
N GLY A 37 5.97 7.54 -19.97
CA GLY A 37 5.20 7.36 -21.21
C GLY A 37 4.10 8.43 -21.26
N LEU A 38 4.34 9.49 -22.05
CA LEU A 38 3.55 10.72 -22.08
C LEU A 38 2.10 10.54 -22.62
N ALA A 39 1.14 11.09 -21.85
CA ALA A 39 0.06 11.99 -22.27
C ALA A 39 -1.42 11.53 -22.46
N ARG A 40 -2.27 12.48 -22.02
CA ARG A 40 -3.63 12.92 -22.45
C ARG A 40 -4.89 12.35 -21.77
N LEU A 41 -5.73 13.32 -21.36
CA LEU A 41 -6.89 13.21 -20.50
C LEU A 41 -8.08 12.48 -21.15
N SER A 42 -8.38 11.31 -20.59
CA SER A 42 -9.70 11.04 -20.00
C SER A 42 -9.44 10.72 -18.52
N LEU A 43 -10.32 11.09 -17.57
CA LEU A 43 -10.14 10.64 -16.18
C LEU A 43 -10.42 9.13 -16.16
N PRO A 44 -9.42 8.25 -15.97
CA PRO A 44 -9.68 6.83 -15.94
C PRO A 44 -10.52 6.54 -14.70
N ALA A 45 -11.38 5.52 -14.76
CA ALA A 45 -12.19 5.04 -13.63
C ALA A 45 -11.40 4.96 -12.31
N ALA A 46 -10.11 4.66 -12.41
CA ALA A 46 -9.14 4.62 -11.31
C ALA A 46 -9.09 5.91 -10.45
N PHE A 47 -9.19 7.10 -11.04
CA PHE A 47 -9.20 8.35 -10.27
C PHE A 47 -10.50 8.57 -9.51
N VAL A 48 -11.61 8.04 -10.01
CA VAL A 48 -12.90 8.09 -9.32
C VAL A 48 -12.86 7.19 -8.08
N PHE A 49 -12.20 6.03 -8.15
CA PHE A 49 -12.02 5.14 -7.01
C PHE A 49 -11.05 5.68 -5.96
N LEU A 50 -9.98 6.37 -6.39
CA LEU A 50 -8.88 6.80 -5.52
C LEU A 50 -9.31 7.54 -4.23
N PRO A 51 -10.18 8.59 -4.25
CA PRO A 51 -10.56 9.30 -3.04
C PRO A 51 -11.32 8.43 -2.02
N PHE A 52 -11.97 7.35 -2.48
CA PHE A 52 -12.72 6.43 -1.61
C PHE A 52 -11.88 5.23 -1.16
N ALA A 53 -11.02 4.70 -2.04
CA ALA A 53 -10.14 3.58 -1.73
C ALA A 53 -8.95 4.01 -0.84
N LEU A 54 -8.44 5.24 -1.01
CA LEU A 54 -7.31 5.79 -0.25
C LEU A 54 -7.51 5.75 1.28
N PRO A 55 -8.59 6.28 1.87
CA PRO A 55 -8.78 6.23 3.31
C PRO A 55 -8.88 4.79 3.83
N VAL A 56 -9.50 3.88 3.07
CA VAL A 56 -9.61 2.46 3.43
C VAL A 56 -8.23 1.79 3.39
N ALA A 57 -7.43 2.04 2.35
CA ALA A 57 -6.07 1.52 2.21
C ALA A 57 -5.15 2.02 3.33
N ILE A 58 -5.24 3.31 3.68
CA ILE A 58 -4.49 3.89 4.81
C ILE A 58 -4.91 3.21 6.12
N TRP A 59 -6.21 2.99 6.32
CA TRP A 59 -6.71 2.29 7.51
C TRP A 59 -6.17 0.85 7.59
N VAL A 60 -6.15 0.12 6.47
CA VAL A 60 -5.57 -1.24 6.41
C VAL A 60 -4.08 -1.22 6.73
N ALA A 61 -3.30 -0.37 6.05
CA ALA A 61 -1.86 -0.25 6.30
C ALA A 61 -1.58 0.10 7.77
N TRP A 62 -2.33 1.02 8.35
CA TRP A 62 -2.19 1.40 9.76
C TRP A 62 -2.54 0.26 10.71
N SER A 63 -3.69 -0.39 10.50
CA SER A 63 -4.16 -1.49 11.37
C SER A 63 -3.19 -2.67 11.33
N ASP A 64 -2.67 -2.99 10.15
CA ASP A 64 -1.73 -4.07 9.96
C ASP A 64 -0.35 -3.74 10.57
N MET A 65 0.11 -2.50 10.45
CA MET A 65 1.31 -2.05 11.14
C MET A 65 1.19 -2.04 12.67
N LYS A 66 0.03 -1.63 13.21
CA LYS A 66 -0.19 -1.52 14.66
C LYS A 66 -0.50 -2.87 15.31
N THR A 67 -1.35 -3.68 14.69
CA THR A 67 -1.93 -4.89 15.31
C THR A 67 -1.74 -6.16 14.48
N MET A 68 -1.02 -6.09 13.34
CA MET A 68 -0.77 -7.22 12.43
C MET A 68 -2.06 -7.93 12.00
N LYS A 69 -3.14 -7.15 11.90
CA LYS A 69 -4.50 -7.62 11.60
C LYS A 69 -5.17 -6.65 10.64
N ILE A 70 -5.65 -7.18 9.53
CA ILE A 70 -6.53 -6.48 8.60
C ILE A 70 -7.98 -6.60 9.12
N PRO A 71 -8.67 -5.49 9.44
CA PRO A 71 -10.02 -5.55 9.95
C PRO A 71 -11.01 -5.90 8.84
N ASN A 72 -11.90 -6.86 9.09
CA ASN A 72 -12.96 -7.24 8.13
C ASN A 72 -13.80 -6.05 7.67
N LYS A 73 -14.00 -5.06 8.55
CA LYS A 73 -14.70 -3.82 8.21
C LYS A 73 -14.03 -3.05 7.07
N ALA A 74 -12.70 -3.05 6.98
CA ALA A 74 -12.00 -2.41 5.87
C ALA A 74 -12.15 -3.21 4.57
N VAL A 75 -12.15 -4.54 4.64
CA VAL A 75 -12.44 -5.42 3.50
C VAL A 75 -13.84 -5.13 2.94
N PHE A 76 -14.85 -5.12 3.81
CA PHE A 76 -16.22 -4.80 3.41
C PHE A 76 -16.37 -3.36 2.91
N ALA A 77 -15.66 -2.40 3.52
CA ALA A 77 -15.66 -1.02 3.04
C ALA A 77 -15.09 -0.94 1.62
N LEU A 78 -13.98 -1.63 1.33
CA LEU A 78 -13.38 -1.63 -0.01
C LEU A 78 -14.31 -2.28 -1.05
N VAL A 79 -14.95 -3.39 -0.70
CA VAL A 79 -15.98 -4.02 -1.54
C VAL A 79 -17.17 -3.09 -1.77
N GLY A 80 -17.64 -2.39 -0.74
CA GLY A 80 -18.71 -1.40 -0.84
C GLY A 80 -18.34 -0.22 -1.73
N VAL A 81 -17.10 0.25 -1.64
CA VAL A 81 -16.55 1.27 -2.56
C VAL A 81 -16.63 0.78 -4.00
N PHE A 82 -16.20 -0.46 -4.29
CA PHE A 82 -16.33 -1.01 -5.63
C PHE A 82 -17.79 -1.12 -6.10
N ALA A 83 -18.69 -1.57 -5.22
CA ALA A 83 -20.09 -1.73 -5.55
C ALA A 83 -20.77 -0.42 -5.97
N VAL A 84 -20.54 0.66 -5.20
CA VAL A 84 -21.21 1.94 -5.44
C VAL A 84 -20.45 2.78 -6.47
N VAL A 85 -19.15 2.97 -6.27
CA VAL A 85 -18.34 3.83 -7.14
C VAL A 85 -18.13 3.18 -8.49
N GLY A 86 -18.00 1.85 -8.53
CA GLY A 86 -17.78 1.12 -9.78
C GLY A 86 -18.96 1.18 -10.74
N LEU A 87 -20.20 1.30 -10.24
CA LEU A 87 -21.39 1.48 -11.07
C LEU A 87 -21.37 2.83 -11.81
N ILE A 88 -20.71 3.83 -11.23
CA ILE A 88 -20.54 5.16 -11.82
C ILE A 88 -19.29 5.20 -12.70
N ALA A 89 -18.23 4.51 -12.30
CA ALA A 89 -16.91 4.60 -12.91
C ALA A 89 -16.70 3.65 -14.10
N LEU A 90 -17.50 2.57 -14.25
CA LEU A 90 -17.31 1.53 -15.25
C LEU A 90 -18.59 1.26 -16.05
N PRO A 91 -18.47 0.81 -17.33
CA PRO A 91 -19.59 0.22 -18.05
C PRO A 91 -20.20 -0.95 -17.27
N LEU A 92 -21.53 -1.10 -17.30
CA LEU A 92 -22.26 -2.07 -16.48
C LEU A 92 -21.76 -3.52 -16.68
N GLU A 93 -21.45 -3.89 -17.92
CA GLU A 93 -20.90 -5.21 -18.26
C GLU A 93 -19.54 -5.45 -17.60
N ALA A 94 -18.62 -4.48 -17.72
CA ALA A 94 -17.30 -4.56 -17.09
C ALA A 94 -17.43 -4.62 -15.56
N TRP A 95 -18.26 -3.76 -14.98
CA TRP A 95 -18.54 -3.76 -13.54
C TRP A 95 -19.05 -5.13 -13.06
N ALA A 96 -19.99 -5.74 -13.79
CA ALA A 96 -20.53 -7.06 -13.46
C ALA A 96 -19.45 -8.15 -13.50
N TRP A 97 -18.63 -8.18 -14.56
CA TRP A 97 -17.56 -9.17 -14.69
C TRP A 97 -16.46 -9.05 -13.64
N ARG A 98 -16.19 -7.84 -13.13
CA ARG A 98 -15.17 -7.62 -12.10
C ARG A 98 -15.53 -8.25 -10.75
N TRP A 99 -16.81 -8.56 -10.49
CA TRP A 99 -17.19 -9.37 -9.34
C TRP A 99 -16.68 -10.81 -9.42
N ALA A 100 -16.52 -11.36 -10.64
CA ALA A 100 -15.91 -12.66 -10.82
C ALA A 100 -14.43 -12.66 -10.38
N HIS A 101 -13.71 -11.54 -10.56
CA HIS A 101 -12.33 -11.42 -10.06
C HIS A 101 -12.28 -11.58 -8.54
N LEU A 102 -13.19 -10.93 -7.80
CA LEU A 102 -13.29 -11.10 -6.35
C LEU A 102 -13.52 -12.57 -6.00
N GLY A 103 -14.49 -13.22 -6.65
CA GLY A 103 -14.80 -14.62 -6.40
C GLY A 103 -13.60 -15.55 -6.63
N VAL A 104 -12.93 -15.41 -7.78
CA VAL A 104 -11.76 -16.21 -8.13
C VAL A 104 -10.60 -16.00 -7.15
N VAL A 105 -10.24 -14.73 -6.87
CA VAL A 105 -9.15 -14.42 -5.94
C VAL A 105 -9.49 -14.84 -4.51
N LEU A 106 -10.76 -14.77 -4.10
CA LEU A 106 -11.20 -15.26 -2.80
C LEU A 106 -11.05 -16.77 -2.68
N VAL A 107 -11.43 -17.53 -3.71
CA VAL A 107 -11.27 -19.00 -3.73
C VAL A 107 -9.79 -19.37 -3.66
N ILE A 108 -8.95 -18.76 -4.50
CA ILE A 108 -7.50 -19.00 -4.50
C ILE A 108 -6.90 -18.64 -3.14
N GLY A 109 -7.19 -17.44 -2.64
CA GLY A 109 -6.69 -16.97 -1.35
C GLY A 109 -7.15 -17.82 -0.16
N PHE A 110 -8.39 -18.30 -0.19
CA PHE A 110 -8.93 -19.21 0.82
C PHE A 110 -8.20 -20.56 0.82
N LEU A 111 -7.97 -21.15 -0.36
CA LEU A 111 -7.20 -22.39 -0.48
C LEU A 111 -5.76 -22.19 0.02
N MET A 112 -5.08 -21.14 -0.43
CA MET A 112 -3.72 -20.81 0.03
C MET A 112 -3.66 -20.60 1.54
N SER A 113 -4.67 -19.94 2.13
CA SER A 113 -4.74 -19.73 3.56
C SER A 113 -5.00 -21.01 4.35
N THR A 114 -5.80 -21.94 3.79
CA THR A 114 -6.04 -23.27 4.37
C THR A 114 -4.76 -24.10 4.44
N PHE A 115 -3.88 -23.95 3.44
CA PHE A 115 -2.55 -24.58 3.44
C PHE A 115 -1.49 -23.79 4.23
N GLY A 116 -1.86 -22.70 4.90
CA GLY A 116 -0.94 -21.89 5.71
C GLY A 116 0.07 -21.05 4.91
N MET A 117 -0.14 -20.88 3.60
CA MET A 117 0.78 -20.11 2.75
C MET A 117 0.60 -18.59 2.89
N VAL A 118 -0.64 -18.14 3.11
CA VAL A 118 -1.01 -16.72 3.18
C VAL A 118 -1.95 -16.48 4.35
N GLY A 119 -1.81 -15.33 5.02
CA GLY A 119 -2.71 -14.94 6.10
C GLY A 119 -4.15 -14.80 5.63
N ALA A 120 -5.11 -15.27 6.42
CA ALA A 120 -6.53 -15.19 6.05
C ALA A 120 -7.03 -13.74 5.87
N GLY A 121 -6.44 -12.78 6.60
CA GLY A 121 -6.72 -11.36 6.42
C GLY A 121 -6.24 -10.84 5.06
N ASP A 122 -4.99 -11.15 4.70
CA ASP A 122 -4.36 -10.75 3.44
C ASP A 122 -5.11 -11.32 2.24
N ALA A 123 -5.49 -12.61 2.30
CA ALA A 123 -6.27 -13.27 1.27
C ALA A 123 -7.62 -12.57 1.01
N LYS A 124 -8.35 -12.21 2.08
CA LYS A 124 -9.63 -11.49 1.97
C LYS A 124 -9.45 -10.09 1.42
N PHE A 125 -8.39 -9.39 1.82
CA PHE A 125 -8.13 -8.04 1.32
C PHE A 125 -7.68 -8.06 -0.15
N ALA A 126 -6.82 -8.99 -0.53
CA ALA A 126 -6.44 -9.21 -1.94
C ALA A 126 -7.66 -9.52 -2.81
N ALA A 127 -8.61 -10.33 -2.32
CA ALA A 127 -9.87 -10.56 -3.00
C ALA A 127 -10.71 -9.30 -3.16
N ALA A 128 -10.80 -8.46 -2.12
CA ALA A 128 -11.50 -7.17 -2.19
C ALA A 128 -10.82 -6.16 -3.13
N MET A 129 -9.51 -6.25 -3.32
CA MET A 129 -8.75 -5.43 -4.28
C MET A 129 -8.94 -5.89 -5.73
N ALA A 130 -9.20 -7.18 -5.96
CA ALA A 130 -9.23 -7.76 -7.31
C ALA A 130 -10.18 -7.04 -8.30
N PRO A 131 -11.40 -6.60 -7.91
CA PRO A 131 -12.27 -5.82 -8.80
C PRO A 131 -11.73 -4.44 -9.19
N PHE A 132 -10.75 -3.89 -8.47
CA PHE A 132 -10.17 -2.61 -8.85
C PHE A 132 -9.19 -2.76 -10.02
N VAL A 133 -8.60 -3.95 -10.17
CA VAL A 133 -7.62 -4.28 -11.20
C VAL A 133 -8.33 -4.75 -12.46
N ALA A 134 -8.07 -4.09 -13.59
CA ALA A 134 -8.57 -4.55 -14.88
C ALA A 134 -7.85 -5.84 -15.31
N LEU A 135 -8.56 -6.76 -15.96
CA LEU A 135 -7.99 -8.06 -16.36
C LEU A 135 -6.72 -7.93 -17.22
N PRO A 136 -6.66 -7.04 -18.24
CA PRO A 136 -5.44 -6.83 -19.04
C PRO A 136 -4.23 -6.38 -18.21
N ASP A 137 -4.47 -5.71 -17.09
CA ASP A 137 -3.46 -5.09 -16.25
C ASP A 137 -2.85 -6.08 -15.25
N THR A 138 -3.38 -7.31 -15.16
CA THR A 138 -3.01 -8.27 -14.11
C THR A 138 -1.50 -8.49 -14.03
N GLY A 139 -0.82 -8.63 -15.18
CA GLY A 139 0.64 -8.78 -15.22
C GLY A 139 1.39 -7.56 -14.68
N SER A 140 1.02 -6.36 -15.13
CA SER A 140 1.58 -5.10 -14.66
C SER A 140 1.30 -4.86 -13.16
N PHE A 141 0.10 -5.22 -12.70
CA PHE A 141 -0.29 -5.14 -11.30
C PHE A 141 0.55 -6.09 -10.43
N LEU A 142 0.77 -7.33 -10.87
CA LEU A 142 1.61 -8.29 -10.14
C LEU A 142 3.07 -7.83 -10.07
N ALA A 143 3.60 -7.26 -11.15
CA ALA A 143 4.94 -6.67 -11.17
C ALA A 143 5.04 -5.47 -10.21
N LEU A 144 4.05 -4.57 -10.23
CA LEU A 144 3.94 -3.44 -9.29
C LEU A 144 3.83 -3.94 -7.85
N PHE A 145 2.99 -4.94 -7.59
CA PHE A 145 2.82 -5.53 -6.27
C PHE A 145 4.12 -6.14 -5.74
N ALA A 146 4.89 -6.84 -6.58
CA ALA A 146 6.20 -7.35 -6.22
C ALA A 146 7.18 -6.21 -5.86
N ALA A 147 7.25 -5.17 -6.70
CA ALA A 147 8.09 -4.00 -6.44
C ALA A 147 7.71 -3.29 -5.14
N VAL A 148 6.42 -3.00 -4.93
CA VAL A 148 5.89 -2.37 -3.72
C VAL A 148 6.15 -3.23 -2.49
N THR A 149 6.03 -4.55 -2.59
CA THR A 149 6.33 -5.48 -1.49
C THR A 149 7.80 -5.40 -1.07
N LEU A 150 8.73 -5.43 -2.03
CA LEU A 150 10.15 -5.29 -1.74
C LEU A 150 10.47 -3.93 -1.13
N SER A 151 9.93 -2.84 -1.68
CA SER A 151 10.10 -1.49 -1.14
C SER A 151 9.55 -1.39 0.27
N ALA A 152 8.31 -1.82 0.50
CA ALA A 152 7.66 -1.76 1.81
C ALA A 152 8.39 -2.62 2.84
N LEU A 153 8.88 -3.80 2.47
CA LEU A 153 9.69 -4.65 3.34
C LEU A 153 10.99 -3.94 3.74
N VAL A 154 11.75 -3.43 2.79
CA VAL A 154 13.01 -2.72 3.07
C VAL A 154 12.74 -1.49 3.94
N THR A 155 11.77 -0.66 3.57
CA THR A 155 11.40 0.54 4.32
C THR A 155 10.96 0.19 5.74
N HIS A 156 10.08 -0.80 5.92
CA HIS A 156 9.64 -1.27 7.24
C HIS A 156 10.81 -1.68 8.11
N ARG A 157 11.71 -2.52 7.57
CA ARG A 157 12.85 -3.06 8.30
C ARG A 157 13.89 -1.98 8.65
N MET A 158 14.02 -0.95 7.83
CA MET A 158 14.84 0.23 8.15
C MET A 158 14.19 1.09 9.23
N VAL A 159 12.91 1.43 9.06
CA VAL A 159 12.14 2.30 9.98
C VAL A 159 12.08 1.70 11.39
N ARG A 160 11.86 0.39 11.49
CA ARG A 160 11.85 -0.34 12.78
C ARG A 160 13.15 -0.21 13.56
N ARG A 161 14.31 -0.02 12.90
CA ARG A 161 15.61 0.11 13.59
C ARG A 161 15.79 1.48 14.27
N ILE A 162 14.89 2.42 14.02
CA ILE A 162 15.04 3.80 14.46
C ILE A 162 14.39 3.97 15.83
N GLY A 163 15.22 4.13 16.86
CA GLY A 163 14.75 4.24 18.26
C GLY A 163 13.83 5.45 18.53
N ALA A 164 13.89 6.50 17.71
CA ALA A 164 12.92 7.61 17.80
C ALA A 164 11.51 7.19 17.36
N VAL A 165 11.40 6.41 16.27
CA VAL A 165 10.10 5.95 15.75
C VAL A 165 9.46 4.95 16.71
N ARG A 166 10.24 3.97 17.21
CA ARG A 166 9.73 2.99 18.19
C ARG A 166 9.25 3.65 19.48
N ARG A 167 9.90 4.72 19.93
CA ARG A 167 9.45 5.49 21.12
C ARG A 167 8.18 6.30 20.85
N ALA A 168 7.99 6.80 19.63
CA ALA A 168 6.79 7.52 19.25
C ALA A 168 5.57 6.59 19.04
N LEU A 169 5.81 5.34 18.66
CA LEU A 169 4.79 4.33 18.37
C LEU A 169 5.08 3.03 19.14
N PRO A 170 5.05 3.05 20.49
CA PRO A 170 5.50 1.94 21.32
C PRO A 170 4.61 0.69 21.21
N ASP A 171 3.31 0.88 20.98
CA ASP A 171 2.31 -0.20 21.01
C ASP A 171 2.10 -0.90 19.66
N TRP A 172 3.05 -0.76 18.73
CA TRP A 172 2.92 -1.32 17.39
C TRP A 172 3.58 -2.69 17.31
N GLU A 173 2.76 -3.71 17.09
CA GLU A 173 3.16 -5.13 17.09
C GLU A 173 4.17 -5.47 15.97
N SER A 174 4.09 -4.77 14.83
CA SER A 174 5.03 -4.98 13.71
C SER A 174 6.49 -4.61 14.05
N TRP A 175 6.73 -3.87 15.14
CA TRP A 175 8.08 -3.60 15.65
C TRP A 175 8.69 -4.73 16.45
N GLU A 176 7.91 -5.71 16.86
CA GLU A 176 8.40 -6.84 17.66
C GLU A 176 8.40 -8.12 16.84
N ARG A 177 7.36 -8.35 16.02
CA ARG A 177 7.23 -9.56 15.21
C ARG A 177 8.26 -9.67 14.09
N ARG A 178 8.53 -10.91 13.69
CA ARG A 178 9.38 -11.24 12.53
C ARG A 178 8.62 -11.14 11.22
N ASP A 179 7.31 -11.42 11.27
CA ASP A 179 6.40 -11.36 10.15
C ASP A 179 6.35 -9.95 9.56
N PHE A 180 6.16 -9.86 8.26
CA PHE A 180 6.02 -8.60 7.56
C PHE A 180 4.53 -8.22 7.48
N PRO A 181 4.14 -6.97 7.84
CA PRO A 181 2.77 -6.49 7.68
C PRO A 181 2.42 -6.37 6.19
N MET A 182 1.82 -7.43 5.64
CA MET A 182 1.51 -7.53 4.21
C MET A 182 0.43 -6.53 3.78
N GLY A 183 -0.47 -6.14 4.69
CA GLY A 183 -1.46 -5.09 4.48
C GLY A 183 -0.84 -3.76 4.09
N LEU A 184 0.38 -3.44 4.55
CA LEU A 184 1.12 -2.24 4.11
C LEU A 184 1.38 -2.28 2.59
N ALA A 185 1.85 -3.41 2.07
CA ALA A 185 2.18 -3.52 0.66
C ALA A 185 0.97 -3.80 -0.24
N LEU A 186 -0.03 -4.56 0.24
CA LEU A 186 -1.31 -4.70 -0.47
C LEU A 186 -2.01 -3.35 -0.63
N ALA A 187 -2.14 -2.59 0.48
CA ALA A 187 -2.72 -1.24 0.44
C ALA A 187 -1.90 -0.30 -0.45
N GLY A 188 -0.56 -0.31 -0.32
CA GLY A 188 0.32 0.47 -1.17
C GLY A 188 0.15 0.15 -2.65
N ALA A 189 0.10 -1.13 -3.02
CA ALA A 189 -0.05 -1.57 -4.40
C ALA A 189 -1.39 -1.16 -5.00
N LEU A 190 -2.49 -1.24 -4.24
CA LEU A 190 -3.79 -0.72 -4.69
C LEU A 190 -3.70 0.77 -5.02
N ILE A 191 -3.12 1.56 -4.12
CA ILE A 191 -3.05 3.02 -4.28
C ILE A 191 -2.13 3.41 -5.43
N PHE A 192 -0.96 2.79 -5.55
CA PHE A 192 -0.08 3.03 -6.68
C PHE A 192 -0.71 2.60 -8.00
N TYR A 193 -1.38 1.45 -8.04
CA TYR A 193 -2.08 1.00 -9.24
C TYR A 193 -3.15 2.00 -9.66
N LEU A 194 -4.02 2.44 -8.74
CA LEU A 194 -5.07 3.41 -9.03
C LEU A 194 -4.50 4.78 -9.44
N ALA A 195 -3.41 5.22 -8.80
CA ALA A 195 -2.74 6.47 -9.13
C ALA A 195 -2.06 6.43 -10.51
N LEU A 196 -1.32 5.36 -10.82
CA LEU A 196 -0.60 5.22 -12.10
C LEU A 196 -1.58 4.94 -13.26
N SER A 197 -2.58 4.10 -13.04
CA SER A 197 -3.64 3.84 -14.03
C SER A 197 -4.39 5.13 -14.36
N GLY A 198 -4.63 5.98 -13.34
CA GLY A 198 -5.23 7.30 -13.49
C GLY A 198 -4.39 8.29 -14.30
N THR A 199 -3.10 8.44 -13.97
CA THR A 199 -2.26 9.50 -14.52
C THR A 199 -1.75 9.24 -15.94
N LEU A 200 -1.63 7.96 -16.34
CA LEU A 200 -0.80 7.60 -17.48
C LEU A 200 -1.56 7.01 -18.67
N GLY A 201 -2.85 6.67 -18.54
CA GLY A 201 -3.57 5.93 -19.58
C GLY A 201 -2.89 4.61 -19.97
N LEU A 202 -1.90 4.15 -19.18
CA LEU A 202 -0.93 3.13 -19.55
C LEU A 202 -1.51 1.73 -19.64
N ILE A 203 -2.79 1.57 -19.31
CA ILE A 203 -3.47 0.29 -19.40
C ILE A 203 -4.93 0.44 -19.85
N ALA A 204 -5.13 1.35 -20.82
CA ALA A 204 -6.31 1.34 -21.66
C ALA A 204 -5.90 0.84 -23.06
N SER A 205 -5.91 -0.47 -23.27
CA SER A 205 -5.92 -1.04 -24.61
C SER A 205 -6.93 -2.20 -24.69
N SER A 206 -8.18 -1.83 -24.99
CA SER A 206 -9.03 -2.51 -25.98
C SER A 206 -10.46 -1.97 -25.87
N THR A 207 -10.67 -0.78 -26.42
CA THR A 207 -11.63 -0.67 -27.51
C THR A 207 -10.86 -0.73 -28.80
#